data_AF-A9UFI1-F1
#
_entry.id   AF-A9UFI1-F1
#
_cell.length_a   1.000
_cell.length_b   1.000
_cell.length_c   1.000
_cell.angle_alpha   90.00
_cell.angle_beta   90.00
_cell.angle_gamma   90.00
#
_symmetry.space_group_name_H-M   'P 1'
#
loop_
_entity.id
_entity.type
_entity.pdbx_description
1 polymer ?
#
loop_
_entity_poly.entity_id
_entity_poly.type
_entity_poly.pdbx_seq_one_letter_code
_entity_poly.pdbx_strand_id
1 'polypeptide(L)'
;KKDWDGVKSTASTSLFTEKDYSFKYENNPFLGFAGAIGYSMNGPRIEFEVSYETFDVKNPGGKYKNDAHMYCALDTATGSSAAANTSVMVKNENLTDISLMLNACYDIVLDGMPVSPYVCAGIGT
;
A
#
# COMPACT_ATOMS: atom_id res chain seq x y z
N LYS A 1 0.53 12.01 10.59
CA LYS A 1 0.69 12.25 9.14
C LYS A 1 1.42 13.56 8.97
N LYS A 2 2.58 13.56 8.31
CA LYS A 2 3.21 14.80 7.86
C LYS A 2 2.62 15.06 6.48
N ASP A 3 1.84 16.11 6.34
CA ASP A 3 1.39 16.53 5.02
C ASP A 3 2.63 16.96 4.23
N TRP A 4 2.82 16.34 3.07
CA TRP A 4 3.90 16.71 2.17
C TRP A 4 3.44 17.90 1.34
N ASP A 5 3.75 19.10 1.81
CA ASP A 5 3.50 20.37 1.13
C ASP A 5 4.54 20.63 0.01
N GLY A 6 4.98 19.58 -0.69
CA GLY A 6 5.99 19.68 -1.75
C GLY A 6 5.65 20.79 -2.74
N VAL A 7 6.68 21.46 -3.27
CA VAL A 7 6.51 22.56 -4.23
C VAL A 7 5.83 22.03 -5.49
N LYS A 8 4.54 22.36 -5.64
CA LYS A 8 3.76 22.03 -6.83
C LYS A 8 4.16 22.97 -7.96
N SER A 9 4.54 22.40 -9.09
CA SER A 9 4.93 23.20 -10.25
C SER A 9 3.72 23.89 -10.87
N THR A 10 3.72 25.23 -10.87
CA THR A 10 2.72 26.04 -11.58
C THR A 10 3.02 26.14 -13.08
N ALA A 11 4.24 25.81 -13.51
CA ALA A 11 4.64 25.85 -14.91
C ALA A 11 3.90 24.79 -15.76
N SER A 12 3.30 25.23 -16.87
CA SER A 12 2.81 24.33 -17.92
C SER A 12 3.94 24.18 -18.93
N THR A 13 4.71 23.11 -18.82
CA THR A 13 5.77 22.81 -19.78
C THR A 13 5.24 21.78 -20.76
N SER A 14 5.60 21.88 -22.04
CA SER A 14 5.18 20.91 -23.07
C SER A 14 5.76 19.49 -22.83
N LEU A 15 6.67 19.36 -21.88
CA LEU A 15 7.36 18.13 -21.52
C LEU A 15 6.66 17.35 -20.40
N PHE A 16 5.91 18.02 -19.52
CA PHE A 16 5.23 17.41 -18.38
C PHE A 16 3.72 17.69 -18.46
N THR A 17 2.98 16.75 -19.03
CA THR A 17 1.54 16.91 -19.28
C THR A 17 0.66 16.59 -18.07
N GLU A 18 1.18 15.84 -17.10
CA GLU A 18 0.49 15.45 -15.87
C GLU A 18 1.13 16.16 -14.68
N LYS A 19 0.42 17.12 -14.08
CA LYS A 19 0.86 17.82 -12.86
C LYS A 19 0.46 17.01 -11.62
N ASP A 20 1.29 17.09 -10.57
CA ASP A 20 1.06 16.43 -9.28
C ASP A 20 0.78 14.93 -9.41
N TYR A 21 1.52 14.26 -10.30
CA TYR A 21 1.33 12.84 -10.52
C TYR A 21 1.59 12.03 -9.23
N SER A 22 0.68 11.11 -8.93
CA SER A 22 0.77 10.20 -7.80
C SER A 22 0.52 8.78 -8.28
N PHE A 23 1.41 7.87 -7.88
CA PHE A 23 1.23 6.45 -8.16
C PHE A 23 -0.05 5.94 -7.50
N LYS A 24 -0.90 5.32 -8.30
CA LYS A 24 -2.04 4.54 -7.85
C LYS A 24 -1.68 3.08 -7.99
N TYR A 25 -2.27 2.24 -7.16
CA TYR A 25 -1.98 0.81 -7.18
C TYR A 25 -3.23 0.00 -7.52
N GLU A 26 -3.03 -1.15 -8.16
CA GLU A 26 -4.11 -2.09 -8.46
C GLU A 26 -4.53 -2.85 -7.20
N ASN A 27 -5.80 -3.26 -7.18
CA ASN A 27 -6.25 -4.24 -6.20
C ASN A 27 -5.87 -5.61 -6.74
N ASN A 28 -4.83 -6.22 -6.16
CA ASN A 28 -4.27 -7.51 -6.58
C ASN A 28 -4.62 -8.61 -5.57
N PRO A 29 -5.87 -9.12 -5.53
CA PRO A 29 -6.33 -10.05 -4.50
C PRO A 29 -5.62 -11.42 -4.52
N PHE A 30 -4.79 -11.71 -5.52
CA PHE A 30 -4.09 -12.98 -5.69
C PHE A 30 -2.59 -12.91 -5.41
N LEU A 31 -2.04 -11.72 -5.16
CA LEU A 31 -0.60 -11.53 -4.85
C LEU A 31 -0.34 -11.37 -3.35
N GLY A 32 -1.37 -11.53 -2.53
CA GLY A 32 -1.27 -11.50 -1.09
C GLY A 32 -1.42 -12.89 -0.45
N PHE A 33 -0.72 -13.13 0.65
CA PHE A 33 -0.96 -14.24 1.54
C PHE A 33 -1.01 -13.75 2.98
N ALA A 34 -1.90 -14.35 3.77
CA ALA A 34 -1.98 -14.13 5.21
C ALA A 34 -2.05 -15.47 5.93
N GLY A 35 -1.37 -15.58 7.06
CA GLY A 35 -1.35 -16.77 7.88
C GLY A 35 -1.27 -16.40 9.34
N ALA A 36 -1.93 -17.19 10.19
CA ALA A 36 -1.89 -17.01 11.63
C ALA A 36 -1.56 -18.32 12.33
N ILE A 37 -0.82 -18.21 13.44
CA ILE A 37 -0.55 -19.30 14.36
C ILE A 37 -0.94 -18.84 15.76
N GLY A 38 -1.61 -19.71 16.52
CA GLY A 38 -2.08 -19.33 17.85
C GLY A 38 -2.14 -20.48 18.84
N TYR A 39 -2.20 -20.11 20.11
CA TYR A 39 -2.32 -21.02 21.24
C TYR A 39 -3.59 -20.70 22.04
N SER A 40 -4.51 -21.66 22.13
CA SER A 40 -5.77 -21.52 22.87
C SER A 40 -5.64 -22.05 24.29
N MET A 41 -6.20 -21.31 25.24
CA MET A 41 -6.17 -21.53 26.68
C MET A 41 -7.58 -21.71 27.24
N ASN A 42 -8.43 -22.48 26.53
CA ASN A 42 -9.81 -22.77 26.92
C ASN A 42 -10.66 -21.49 27.10
N GLY A 43 -10.76 -20.71 26.01
CA GLY A 43 -11.42 -19.41 25.96
C GLY A 43 -10.45 -18.35 25.43
N PRO A 44 -9.51 -17.82 26.25
CA PRO A 44 -8.47 -16.92 25.75
C PRO A 44 -7.57 -17.61 24.72
N ARG A 45 -7.17 -16.92 23.65
CA ARG A 45 -6.24 -17.39 22.64
C ARG A 45 -5.26 -16.27 22.29
N ILE A 46 -3.98 -16.59 22.18
CA ILE A 46 -3.00 -15.65 21.63
C ILE A 46 -2.69 -16.08 20.20
N GLU A 47 -2.79 -15.15 19.25
CA GLU A 47 -2.48 -15.39 17.85
C GLU A 47 -1.40 -14.43 17.36
N PHE A 48 -0.50 -14.96 16.56
CA PHE A 48 0.45 -14.21 15.77
C PHE A 48 0.09 -14.38 14.29
N GLU A 49 -0.14 -13.28 13.61
CA GLU A 49 -0.56 -13.21 12.23
C GLU A 49 0.50 -12.47 11.39
N VAL A 50 0.76 -12.99 10.21
CA VAL A 50 1.68 -12.43 9.22
C VAL A 50 0.91 -12.30 7.92
N SER A 51 0.98 -11.12 7.32
CA SER A 51 0.48 -10.92 5.96
C SER A 51 1.54 -10.27 5.08
N TYR A 52 1.47 -10.59 3.80
CA TYR A 52 2.31 -10.06 2.74
C TYR A 52 1.41 -9.79 1.55
N GLU A 53 1.46 -8.59 0.98
CA GLU A 53 0.70 -8.24 -0.22
C GLU A 53 1.51 -7.32 -1.14
N THR A 54 1.46 -7.57 -2.45
CA THR A 54 2.11 -6.72 -3.45
C THR A 54 1.06 -6.09 -4.37
N PHE A 55 1.12 -4.77 -4.47
CA PHE A 55 0.24 -3.96 -5.30
C PHE A 55 1.02 -3.36 -6.46
N ASP A 56 0.69 -3.74 -7.69
CA ASP A 56 1.33 -3.17 -8.89
C ASP A 56 0.82 -1.76 -9.16
N VAL A 57 1.63 -0.94 -9.84
CA VAL A 57 1.17 0.39 -10.25
C VAL A 57 0.06 0.28 -11.30
N LYS A 58 -1.02 1.02 -11.06
CA LYS A 58 -2.21 1.07 -11.92
C LYS A 58 -1.94 1.84 -13.21
N ASN A 59 -2.38 1.29 -14.33
CA ASN A 59 -2.43 1.98 -15.62
C ASN A 59 -3.82 2.60 -15.84
N PRO A 60 -4.06 3.87 -15.48
CA PRO A 60 -5.40 4.44 -15.45
C PRO A 60 -6.01 4.50 -16.85
N GLY A 61 -7.02 3.64 -17.08
CA GLY A 61 -7.73 3.52 -18.36
C GLY A 61 -6.88 2.95 -19.49
N GLY A 62 -5.77 2.25 -19.19
CA GLY A 62 -4.88 1.69 -20.21
C GLY A 62 -4.22 2.74 -21.10
N LYS A 63 -4.13 3.99 -20.62
CA LYS A 63 -3.68 5.15 -21.41
C LYS A 63 -2.20 5.11 -21.76
N TYR A 64 -1.41 4.39 -20.96
CA TYR A 64 0.04 4.33 -21.09
C TYR A 64 0.48 2.99 -21.70
N LYS A 65 1.33 3.04 -22.72
CA LYS A 65 1.94 1.85 -23.36
C LYS A 65 3.34 1.60 -22.80
N ASN A 66 3.88 0.40 -23.02
CA ASN A 66 5.25 0.02 -22.63
C ASN A 66 5.55 0.36 -21.15
N ASP A 67 4.56 0.14 -20.29
CA ASP A 67 4.69 0.35 -18.84
C ASP A 67 5.07 1.78 -18.42
N ALA A 68 4.83 2.77 -19.27
CA ALA A 68 5.15 4.18 -18.99
C ALA A 68 4.41 4.75 -17.76
N HIS A 69 3.32 4.11 -17.32
CA HIS A 69 2.59 4.48 -16.10
C HIS A 69 3.40 4.24 -14.81
N MET A 70 4.46 3.44 -14.86
CA MET A 70 5.37 3.18 -13.73
C MET A 70 6.41 4.29 -13.55
N TYR A 71 6.44 5.29 -14.44
CA TYR A 71 7.47 6.32 -14.43
C TYR A 71 6.88 7.70 -14.16
N CYS A 72 7.54 8.46 -13.30
CA CYS A 72 7.32 9.89 -13.15
C CYS A 72 8.65 10.63 -13.22
N ALA A 73 8.63 11.88 -13.65
CA ALA A 73 9.82 12.71 -13.66
C ALA A 73 9.69 13.79 -12.58
N LEU A 74 10.72 13.89 -11.75
CA LEU A 74 10.84 14.85 -10.68
C LEU A 74 11.78 15.95 -11.14
N ASP A 75 11.29 17.18 -11.13
CA ASP A 75 12.15 18.33 -11.33
C ASP A 75 12.95 18.60 -10.04
N THR A 76 14.23 18.91 -10.22
CA THR A 76 15.18 19.21 -9.15
C THR A 76 15.55 20.68 -9.10
N ALA A 77 15.03 21.50 -10.03
CA ALA A 77 15.25 22.94 -10.03
C ALA A 77 14.60 23.59 -8.79
N THR A 78 15.32 24.52 -8.18
CA THR A 78 14.86 25.32 -7.04
C THR A 78 13.96 26.51 -7.44
N GLY A 79 13.51 26.55 -8.69
CA GLY A 79 12.68 27.62 -9.28
C GLY A 79 11.34 27.12 -9.82
N SER A 80 10.41 28.04 -10.12
CA SER A 80 9.02 27.73 -10.49
C SER A 80 8.82 27.13 -11.90
N SER A 81 9.83 26.54 -12.53
CA SER A 81 9.74 26.04 -13.90
C SER A 81 10.60 24.81 -14.12
N ALA A 82 9.94 23.69 -14.41
CA ALA A 82 10.60 22.43 -14.71
C ALA A 82 11.33 22.47 -16.05
N ALA A 83 12.62 22.16 -16.06
CA ALA A 83 13.41 22.01 -17.27
C ALA A 83 13.83 20.55 -17.47
N ALA A 84 13.87 20.07 -18.73
CA ALA A 84 14.33 18.71 -19.04
C ALA A 84 15.71 18.42 -18.44
N ASN A 85 16.59 19.42 -18.47
CA ASN A 85 17.99 19.34 -18.05
C ASN A 85 18.17 19.30 -16.52
N THR A 86 17.09 19.50 -15.77
CA THR A 86 17.09 19.51 -14.29
C THR A 86 16.14 18.46 -13.73
N SER A 87 15.76 17.45 -14.52
CA SER A 87 14.81 16.42 -14.10
C SER A 87 15.48 15.06 -13.90
N VAL A 88 14.99 14.33 -12.91
CA VAL A 88 15.33 12.92 -12.67
C VAL A 88 14.09 12.06 -12.88
N MET A 89 14.26 10.88 -13.46
CA MET A 89 13.16 9.94 -13.66
C MET A 89 13.13 8.94 -12.49
N VAL A 90 11.95 8.76 -11.91
CA VAL A 90 11.68 7.77 -10.88
C VAL A 90 10.79 6.68 -11.48
N LYS A 91 11.19 5.43 -11.28
CA LYS A 91 10.38 4.25 -11.61
C LYS A 91 9.84 3.66 -10.33
N ASN A 92 8.53 3.42 -10.28
CA ASN A 92 7.87 2.64 -9.24
C ASN A 92 7.14 1.48 -9.92
N GLU A 93 7.50 0.25 -9.56
CA GLU A 93 6.93 -0.94 -10.17
C GLU A 93 5.78 -1.51 -9.36
N ASN A 94 5.97 -1.57 -8.05
CA ASN A 94 5.01 -2.08 -7.10
C ASN A 94 5.23 -1.44 -5.72
N LEU A 95 4.20 -1.55 -4.90
CA LEU A 95 4.24 -1.32 -3.47
C LEU A 95 4.03 -2.67 -2.78
N THR A 96 4.98 -3.06 -1.93
CA THR A 96 4.84 -4.25 -1.11
C THR A 96 4.52 -3.84 0.32
N ASP A 97 3.47 -4.45 0.87
CA ASP A 97 3.05 -4.30 2.26
C ASP A 97 3.29 -5.61 3.01
N ILE A 98 3.88 -5.52 4.19
CA ILE A 98 4.14 -6.66 5.07
C ILE A 98 3.67 -6.26 6.44
N SER A 99 2.67 -6.96 6.96
CA SER A 99 2.15 -6.68 8.30
C SER A 99 2.36 -7.84 9.25
N LEU A 100 2.67 -7.48 10.48
CA LEU A 100 2.83 -8.40 11.60
C LEU A 100 1.83 -8.00 12.67
N MET A 101 0.96 -8.92 13.06
CA MET A 101 -0.12 -8.69 14.01
C MET A 101 0.03 -9.66 15.18
N LEU A 102 -0.05 -9.13 16.40
CA LEU A 102 -0.19 -9.91 17.62
C LEU A 102 -1.57 -9.65 18.21
N ASN A 103 -2.39 -10.68 18.23
CA ASN A 103 -3.78 -10.62 18.63
C ASN A 103 -4.00 -11.40 19.93
N ALA A 104 -4.73 -10.79 20.86
CA ALA A 104 -5.34 -11.47 21.99
C ALA A 104 -6.82 -11.70 21.67
N CYS A 105 -7.22 -12.95 21.60
CA CYS A 105 -8.54 -13.39 21.20
C CYS A 105 -9.27 -14.08 22.36
N TYR A 106 -10.59 -14.11 22.27
CA TYR A 106 -11.44 -14.86 23.18
C TYR A 106 -12.48 -15.64 22.39
N ASP A 107 -12.42 -16.97 22.53
CA ASP A 107 -13.34 -17.92 21.94
C ASP A 107 -14.59 -18.01 22.82
N ILE A 108 -15.75 -17.62 22.27
CA ILE A 108 -17.04 -17.67 22.96
C ILE A 108 -17.61 -19.07 22.76
N VAL A 109 -17.40 -19.92 23.77
CA VAL A 109 -17.87 -21.31 23.75
C VAL A 109 -19.32 -21.36 24.24
N LEU A 110 -20.26 -21.76 23.37
CA LEU A 110 -21.65 -22.06 23.73
C LEU A 110 -21.87 -23.57 23.73
N ASP A 111 -22.37 -24.10 24.85
CA ASP A 111 -22.71 -25.51 24.97
C ASP A 111 -23.78 -25.91 23.94
N GLY A 112 -23.53 -27.01 23.23
CA GLY A 112 -24.44 -27.57 22.24
C GLY A 112 -24.36 -26.97 20.83
N MET A 113 -23.45 -26.02 20.57
CA MET A 113 -23.20 -25.48 19.22
C MET A 113 -21.87 -25.97 18.64
N PRO A 114 -21.83 -26.42 17.36
CA PRO A 114 -20.60 -26.90 16.73
C PRO A 114 -19.67 -25.78 16.22
N VAL A 115 -20.05 -24.51 16.43
CA VAL A 115 -19.31 -23.33 15.96
C VAL A 115 -19.07 -22.40 17.15
N SER A 116 -17.82 -21.95 17.30
CA SER A 116 -17.42 -21.00 18.34
C SER A 116 -17.08 -19.65 17.68
N PRO A 117 -17.92 -18.62 17.81
CA PRO A 117 -17.51 -17.26 17.45
C PRO A 117 -16.36 -16.81 18.37
N TYR A 118 -15.51 -15.92 17.88
CA TYR A 118 -14.42 -15.36 18.66
C TYR A 118 -14.22 -13.88 18.32
N VAL A 119 -13.63 -13.14 19.27
CA VAL A 119 -13.30 -11.73 19.11
C VAL A 119 -11.84 -11.52 19.47
N CYS A 120 -11.14 -10.66 18.73
CA CYS A 120 -9.74 -10.35 18.95
C CYS A 120 -9.52 -8.85 19.13
N ALA A 121 -8.52 -8.52 19.95
CA ALA A 121 -7.92 -7.21 20.03
C ALA A 121 -6.41 -7.39 19.92
N GLY A 122 -5.78 -6.65 19.02
CA GLY A 122 -4.36 -6.83 18.74
C GLY A 122 -3.66 -5.54 18.41
N ILE A 123 -2.34 -5.66 18.35
CA ILE A 123 -1.44 -4.61 17.88
C ILE A 123 -0.67 -5.18 16.71
N GLY A 124 -0.33 -4.32 15.75
CA GLY A 124 0.52 -4.73 14.66
C GLY A 124 1.23 -3.57 14.00
N THR A 125 2.11 -3.93 13.09
CA THR A 125 2.95 -3.01 12.31
C THR A 125 2.84 -3.35 10.85
#